data_AF-A0A3G8Y1Q5-F1
#
_entry.id   AF-A0A3G8Y1Q5-F1
#
_cell.length_a   1.000
_cell.length_b   1.000
_cell.length_c   1.000
_cell.angle_alpha   90.00
_cell.angle_beta   90.00
_cell.angle_gamma   90.00
#
_symmetry.space_group_name_H-M   'P 1'
#
loop_
_entity.id
_entity.type
_entity.pdbx_description
1 polymer ?
#
loop_
_entity_poly.entity_id
_entity_poly.type
_entity_poly.pdbx_seq_one_letter_code
_entity_poly.pdbx_strand_id
1 'polypeptide(L)'
;MEVMPGNPNTIAISRRNVGFSPKHEGVAIYDNAVMRPTTTQDHTGSNRIEFSSNNLLWGYNNETTEFGLRKINISSSGATQGTVYPNLFSNFSIDFIREGNFLDSTDGKVVDISSGTPFLLGQFTNTTGANAFDTATQSVAYASSEYSSGNITFKRFNPNTFLLKDSTPIPNVQGSTRSMTSCGAGCYAFTTYSYNYSTNVTTGKIVIVKDKSLAVENLLKSNKITVYPNPASNHLKIDSDKKFIEIKLSDYSGNIIKTLDAKEKEFDISNISSGNYLLIMTDINNNKTTEKIIKK
;
A
#
# COMPACT_ATOMS: atom_id res chain seq x y z
N MET A 1 16.40 -8.34 2.58
CA MET A 1 16.61 -9.75 2.22
C MET A 1 15.46 -10.02 1.32
N GLU A 2 15.73 -10.47 0.11
CA GLU A 2 14.67 -10.61 -0.88
C GLU A 2 14.49 -12.06 -1.27
N VAL A 3 13.25 -12.41 -1.61
CA VAL A 3 12.90 -13.72 -2.19
C VAL A 3 12.91 -13.59 -3.70
N MET A 4 13.55 -14.54 -4.39
CA MET A 4 13.64 -14.53 -5.85
C MET A 4 12.24 -14.69 -6.48
N PRO A 5 11.86 -13.84 -7.45
CA PRO A 5 10.56 -13.94 -8.10
C PRO A 5 10.28 -15.33 -8.70
N GLY A 6 9.13 -15.91 -8.37
CA GLY A 6 8.75 -17.24 -8.86
C GLY A 6 9.60 -18.41 -8.34
N ASN A 7 10.56 -18.16 -7.43
CA ASN A 7 11.37 -19.21 -6.82
C ASN A 7 11.51 -18.98 -5.30
N PRO A 8 10.53 -19.42 -4.49
CA PRO A 8 10.48 -19.13 -3.07
C PRO A 8 11.62 -19.77 -2.25
N ASN A 9 12.32 -20.75 -2.81
CA ASN A 9 13.44 -21.44 -2.17
C ASN A 9 14.78 -20.72 -2.39
N THR A 10 14.80 -19.66 -3.19
CA THR A 10 16.00 -18.87 -3.46
C THR A 10 15.84 -17.48 -2.87
N ILE A 11 16.83 -17.04 -2.08
CA ILE A 11 16.85 -15.71 -1.46
C ILE A 11 18.17 -14.98 -1.74
N ALA A 12 18.10 -13.66 -1.75
CA ALA A 12 19.26 -12.78 -1.76
C ALA A 12 19.40 -12.08 -0.40
N ILE A 13 20.62 -12.09 0.14
CA ILE A 13 20.95 -11.46 1.41
C ILE A 13 22.08 -10.45 1.20
N SER A 14 21.82 -9.17 1.43
CA SER A 14 22.88 -8.20 1.71
C SER A 14 23.42 -8.46 3.11
N ARG A 15 24.63 -9.01 3.20
CA ARG A 15 25.24 -9.42 4.46
C ARG A 15 25.88 -8.22 5.15
N ARG A 16 26.01 -8.32 6.48
CA ARG A 16 26.65 -7.30 7.30
C ARG A 16 27.69 -7.91 8.24
N ASN A 17 28.78 -7.20 8.44
CA ASN A 17 29.82 -7.50 9.40
C ASN A 17 29.63 -6.65 10.67
N VAL A 18 29.52 -7.32 11.82
CA VAL A 18 29.24 -6.66 13.10
C VAL A 18 30.55 -6.15 13.69
N GLY A 19 30.63 -4.85 13.96
CA GLY A 19 31.83 -4.22 14.54
C GLY A 19 32.70 -3.45 13.55
N PHE A 20 32.37 -3.48 12.26
CA PHE A 20 33.06 -2.74 11.21
C PHE A 20 32.21 -1.57 10.68
N SER A 21 32.86 -0.60 10.03
CA SER A 21 32.20 0.52 9.38
C SER A 21 32.98 0.90 8.11
N PRO A 22 32.36 0.86 6.91
CA PRO A 22 31.01 0.38 6.62
C PRO A 22 30.84 -1.10 6.91
N LYS A 23 29.60 -1.56 7.05
CA LYS A 23 29.28 -2.92 7.52
C LYS A 23 29.07 -3.91 6.38
N HIS A 24 29.02 -3.47 5.13
CA HIS A 24 28.67 -4.34 4.02
C HIS A 24 29.64 -5.52 3.91
N GLU A 25 29.10 -6.74 3.77
CA GLU A 25 29.87 -7.99 3.66
C GLU A 25 29.48 -8.75 2.39
N GLY A 26 29.13 -8.03 1.32
CA GLY A 26 28.69 -8.60 0.06
C GLY A 26 27.23 -9.06 0.04
N VAL A 27 26.66 -9.09 -1.15
CA VAL A 27 25.37 -9.72 -1.44
C VAL A 27 25.63 -11.16 -1.83
N ALA A 28 24.91 -12.08 -1.18
CA ALA A 28 24.99 -13.51 -1.41
C ALA A 28 23.62 -14.08 -1.80
N ILE A 29 23.62 -15.11 -2.65
CA ILE A 29 22.43 -15.86 -3.06
C ILE A 29 22.44 -17.20 -2.33
N TYR A 30 21.28 -17.61 -1.81
CA TYR A 30 21.09 -18.90 -1.15
C TYR A 30 19.98 -19.67 -1.84
N ASP A 31 20.21 -20.95 -2.12
CA ASP A 31 19.20 -21.90 -2.59
C ASP A 31 18.97 -22.95 -1.51
N ASN A 32 17.76 -23.10 -0.99
CA ASN A 32 17.44 -24.07 0.08
C ASN A 32 18.45 -23.99 1.25
N ALA A 33 18.76 -22.77 1.70
CA ALA A 33 19.75 -22.45 2.73
C ALA A 33 21.24 -22.71 2.37
N VAL A 34 21.56 -23.14 1.16
CA VAL A 34 22.94 -23.30 0.68
C VAL A 34 23.38 -22.05 -0.06
N MET A 35 24.43 -21.39 0.42
CA MET A 35 25.01 -20.21 -0.24
C MET A 35 25.68 -20.58 -1.56
N ARG A 36 25.41 -19.83 -2.62
CA ARG A 36 26.16 -19.94 -3.89
C ARG A 36 27.60 -19.44 -3.71
N PRO A 37 28.58 -19.97 -4.46
CA PRO A 37 30.01 -19.68 -4.24
C PRO A 37 30.44 -18.21 -4.35
N THR A 38 29.78 -17.42 -5.20
CA THR A 38 30.16 -16.05 -5.54
C THR A 38 29.28 -15.04 -4.80
N THR A 39 29.92 -14.07 -4.16
CA THR A 39 29.27 -12.90 -3.58
C THR A 39 29.81 -11.63 -4.23
N THR A 40 29.07 -10.52 -4.11
CA THR A 40 29.65 -9.21 -4.45
C THR A 40 30.77 -8.83 -3.49
N GLN A 41 31.47 -7.73 -3.78
CA GLN A 41 32.51 -7.19 -2.90
C GLN A 41 32.00 -6.88 -1.49
N ASP A 42 32.91 -6.90 -0.52
CA ASP A 42 32.70 -6.45 0.85
C ASP A 42 32.92 -4.92 0.98
N HIS A 43 32.81 -4.41 2.20
CA HIS A 43 33.05 -3.04 2.63
C HIS A 43 32.17 -1.96 1.96
N THR A 44 32.36 -1.67 0.67
CA THR A 44 31.57 -0.67 -0.07
C THR A 44 30.69 -1.35 -1.11
N GLY A 45 29.40 -1.49 -0.81
CA GLY A 45 28.45 -2.13 -1.72
C GLY A 45 27.00 -1.91 -1.32
N SER A 46 26.12 -2.80 -1.76
CA SER A 46 24.67 -2.59 -1.65
C SER A 46 24.10 -3.10 -0.33
N ASN A 47 23.74 -2.17 0.56
CA ASN A 47 23.10 -2.46 1.85
C ASN A 47 21.58 -2.69 1.72
N ARG A 48 20.98 -2.21 0.64
CA ARG A 48 19.59 -2.45 0.25
C ARG A 48 19.53 -3.04 -1.12
N ILE A 49 18.60 -3.96 -1.33
CA ILE A 49 18.51 -4.77 -2.55
C ILE A 49 17.05 -5.04 -2.88
N GLU A 50 16.72 -5.06 -4.17
CA GLU A 50 15.39 -5.37 -4.71
C GLU A 50 15.53 -6.21 -5.97
N PHE A 51 14.73 -7.28 -6.11
CA PHE A 51 14.75 -8.10 -7.33
C PHE A 51 14.06 -7.38 -8.48
N SER A 52 14.77 -7.26 -9.61
CA SER A 52 14.17 -6.90 -10.90
C SER A 52 13.65 -8.14 -11.63
N SER A 53 14.36 -9.25 -11.51
CA SER A 53 14.11 -10.54 -12.17
C SER A 53 14.99 -11.63 -11.52
N ASN A 54 14.88 -12.88 -11.98
CA ASN A 54 15.64 -14.00 -11.39
C ASN A 54 17.15 -13.93 -11.65
N ASN A 55 17.58 -13.04 -12.55
CA ASN A 55 18.98 -12.84 -12.92
C ASN A 55 19.49 -11.43 -12.58
N LEU A 56 18.67 -10.56 -11.98
CA LEU A 56 19.04 -9.17 -11.72
C LEU A 56 18.44 -8.65 -10.41
N LEU A 57 19.33 -8.13 -9.57
CA LEU A 57 19.00 -7.29 -8.43
C LEU A 57 19.40 -5.85 -8.74
N TRP A 58 18.61 -4.91 -8.22
CA TRP A 58 19.08 -3.56 -7.96
C TRP A 58 19.57 -3.48 -6.53
N GLY A 59 20.67 -2.77 -6.30
CA GLY A 59 21.21 -2.58 -4.97
C GLY A 59 21.67 -1.15 -4.73
N TYR A 60 21.53 -0.66 -3.51
CA TYR A 60 21.90 0.70 -3.12
C TYR A 60 22.87 0.70 -1.95
N ASN A 61 23.96 1.46 -2.07
CA ASN A 61 24.86 1.77 -0.96
C ASN A 61 24.28 2.93 -0.15
N ASN A 62 23.94 2.66 1.11
CA ASN A 62 23.41 3.66 2.03
C ASN A 62 24.29 3.87 3.28
N GLU A 63 25.54 3.39 3.25
CA GLU A 63 26.51 3.49 4.36
C GLU A 63 27.75 4.32 4.03
N THR A 64 28.04 4.59 2.75
CA THR A 64 29.13 5.49 2.34
C THR A 64 28.63 6.60 1.43
N THR A 65 29.42 7.67 1.31
CA THR A 65 29.12 8.83 0.47
C THR A 65 29.16 8.54 -1.03
N GLU A 66 29.50 7.33 -1.46
CA GLU A 66 29.45 6.94 -2.86
C GLU A 66 28.00 6.79 -3.37
N PHE A 67 27.05 6.41 -2.50
CA PHE A 67 25.61 6.39 -2.79
C PHE A 67 25.23 5.76 -4.15
N GLY A 68 26.00 4.78 -4.62
CA GLY A 68 25.77 4.21 -5.94
C GLY A 68 24.56 3.29 -5.96
N LEU A 69 23.67 3.49 -6.93
CA LEU A 69 22.69 2.48 -7.34
C LEU A 69 23.38 1.49 -8.28
N ARG A 70 23.23 0.19 -8.04
CA ARG A 70 24.02 -0.85 -8.71
C ARG A 70 23.12 -1.89 -9.35
N LYS A 71 23.50 -2.35 -10.54
CA LYS A 71 23.07 -3.66 -11.03
C LYS A 71 23.87 -4.75 -10.34
N ILE A 72 23.21 -5.81 -9.91
CA ILE A 72 23.86 -7.01 -9.38
C ILE A 72 23.32 -8.19 -10.20
N ASN A 73 24.20 -8.78 -11.00
CA ASN A 73 23.85 -9.92 -11.85
C ASN A 73 23.84 -11.19 -11.01
N ILE A 74 22.86 -12.05 -11.27
CA ILE A 74 22.73 -13.34 -10.60
C ILE A 74 22.91 -14.46 -11.62
N SER A 75 23.79 -15.39 -11.29
CA SER A 75 24.06 -16.61 -12.05
C SER A 75 23.99 -17.84 -11.15
N SER A 76 24.18 -19.02 -11.71
CA SER A 76 24.34 -20.26 -10.93
C SER A 76 25.53 -20.22 -9.96
N SER A 77 26.53 -19.38 -10.19
CA SER A 77 27.66 -19.22 -9.28
C SER A 77 27.38 -18.27 -8.13
N GLY A 78 26.38 -17.38 -8.24
CA GLY A 78 26.04 -16.43 -7.17
C GLY A 78 25.76 -15.02 -7.69
N ALA A 79 26.13 -14.01 -6.90
CA ALA A 79 25.92 -12.60 -7.21
C ALA A 79 27.23 -11.91 -7.62
N THR A 80 27.19 -11.14 -8.70
CA THR A 80 28.32 -10.32 -9.16
C THR A 80 27.89 -8.87 -9.37
N GLN A 81 28.72 -7.93 -8.94
CA GLN A 81 28.45 -6.51 -9.16
C GLN A 81 28.54 -6.18 -10.65
N GLY A 82 27.53 -5.49 -11.16
CA GLY A 82 27.50 -4.88 -12.50
C GLY A 82 27.78 -3.38 -12.45
N THR A 83 27.13 -2.63 -13.34
CA THR A 83 27.29 -1.18 -13.44
C THR A 83 26.81 -0.45 -12.19
N VAL A 84 27.57 0.58 -11.80
CA VAL A 84 27.24 1.52 -10.72
C VAL A 84 26.78 2.85 -11.33
N TYR A 85 25.65 3.37 -10.87
CA TYR A 85 25.03 4.61 -11.30
C TYR A 85 24.99 5.59 -10.12
N PRO A 86 25.80 6.67 -10.14
CA PRO A 86 25.85 7.65 -9.07
C PRO A 86 24.68 8.64 -9.15
N ASN A 87 24.47 9.40 -8.08
CA ASN A 87 23.61 10.60 -8.04
C ASN A 87 22.11 10.39 -8.32
N LEU A 88 21.61 9.14 -8.26
CA LEU A 88 20.17 8.83 -8.36
C LEU A 88 19.50 8.92 -7.00
N PHE A 89 20.11 8.31 -5.99
CA PHE A 89 19.82 8.50 -4.57
C PHE A 89 21.06 9.08 -3.89
N SER A 90 20.91 9.67 -2.70
CA SER A 90 21.99 10.50 -2.12
C SER A 90 21.99 10.63 -0.60
N ASN A 91 21.29 9.77 0.14
CA ASN A 91 21.29 9.84 1.60
C ASN A 91 21.60 8.49 2.26
N PHE A 92 22.17 8.58 3.45
CA PHE A 92 22.36 7.43 4.32
C PHE A 92 21.02 6.84 4.77
N SER A 93 21.04 5.55 5.10
CA SER A 93 19.88 4.83 5.64
C SER A 93 18.62 4.79 4.75
N ILE A 94 18.66 5.29 3.51
CA ILE A 94 17.56 5.14 2.55
C ILE A 94 17.32 3.65 2.29
N ASP A 95 16.03 3.30 2.23
CA ASP A 95 15.54 2.07 1.62
C ASP A 95 14.80 2.38 0.32
N PHE A 96 14.47 1.37 -0.47
CA PHE A 96 13.65 1.54 -1.65
C PHE A 96 12.87 0.27 -1.95
N ILE A 97 11.70 0.44 -2.55
CA ILE A 97 10.89 -0.65 -3.10
C ILE A 97 10.96 -0.61 -4.63
N ARG A 98 10.64 -1.73 -5.27
CA ARG A 98 10.42 -1.77 -6.72
C ARG A 98 8.97 -2.08 -7.05
N GLU A 99 8.39 -1.29 -7.95
CA GLU A 99 7.15 -1.62 -8.66
C GLU A 99 7.39 -1.49 -10.16
N GLY A 100 7.28 -2.60 -10.89
CA GLY A 100 7.57 -2.61 -12.32
C GLY A 100 8.95 -2.01 -12.63
N ASN A 101 8.99 -0.97 -13.45
CA ASN A 101 10.24 -0.31 -13.83
C ASN A 101 10.60 0.90 -12.97
N PHE A 102 10.03 1.01 -11.77
CA PHE A 102 10.25 2.15 -10.89
C PHE A 102 10.84 1.69 -9.55
N LEU A 103 11.86 2.41 -9.10
CA LEU A 103 12.43 2.29 -7.77
C LEU A 103 12.00 3.50 -6.94
N ASP A 104 11.14 3.27 -5.96
CA ASP A 104 10.64 4.30 -5.07
C ASP A 104 11.42 4.25 -3.76
N SER A 105 12.20 5.29 -3.50
CA SER A 105 13.00 5.41 -2.28
C SER A 105 12.20 5.95 -1.10
N THR A 106 12.67 5.66 0.11
CA THR A 106 12.07 6.14 1.36
C THR A 106 12.16 7.65 1.55
N ASP A 107 12.99 8.38 0.80
CA ASP A 107 13.02 9.85 0.80
C ASP A 107 12.24 10.48 -0.39
N GLY A 108 11.43 9.66 -1.05
CA GLY A 108 10.47 10.08 -2.05
C GLY A 108 11.00 10.11 -3.48
N LYS A 109 12.31 9.91 -3.72
CA LYS A 109 12.86 9.89 -5.08
C LYS A 109 12.39 8.66 -5.84
N VAL A 110 12.11 8.84 -7.13
CA VAL A 110 11.68 7.79 -8.04
C VAL A 110 12.66 7.68 -9.20
N VAL A 111 13.23 6.49 -9.37
CA VAL A 111 14.16 6.18 -10.46
C VAL A 111 13.48 5.26 -11.46
N ASP A 112 13.52 5.64 -12.73
CA ASP A 112 13.07 4.79 -13.83
C ASP A 112 14.24 3.88 -14.27
N ILE A 113 13.97 2.57 -14.30
CA ILE A 113 14.91 1.50 -14.68
C ILE A 113 14.49 0.77 -15.96
N SER A 114 13.55 1.31 -16.74
CA SER A 114 13.00 0.70 -17.96
C SER A 114 14.00 0.64 -19.12
N SER A 115 15.02 1.49 -19.10
CA SER A 115 16.03 1.59 -20.15
C SER A 115 17.37 0.93 -19.75
N GLY A 116 18.33 0.86 -20.67
CA GLY A 116 19.69 0.38 -20.36
C GLY A 116 20.39 1.17 -19.25
N THR A 117 20.06 2.47 -19.11
CA THR A 117 20.63 3.40 -18.13
C THR A 117 19.51 4.02 -17.28
N PRO A 118 19.50 3.79 -15.96
CA PRO A 118 18.49 4.36 -15.08
C PRO A 118 18.65 5.88 -14.94
N PHE A 119 17.54 6.57 -14.70
CA PHE A 119 17.53 8.02 -14.48
C PHE A 119 16.50 8.41 -13.41
N LEU A 120 16.75 9.54 -12.74
CA LEU A 120 15.83 10.10 -11.76
C LEU A 120 14.60 10.65 -12.50
N LEU A 121 13.44 10.02 -12.31
CA LEU A 121 12.19 10.38 -12.95
C LEU A 121 11.49 11.54 -12.24
N GLY A 122 11.51 11.55 -10.90
CA GLY A 122 10.80 12.52 -10.10
C GLY A 122 10.95 12.30 -8.61
N GLN A 123 10.12 13.00 -7.83
CA GLN A 123 10.11 12.89 -6.38
C GLN A 123 8.71 13.13 -5.81
N PHE A 124 8.27 12.27 -4.91
CA PHE A 124 7.15 12.54 -3.99
C PHE A 124 7.62 13.55 -2.94
N THR A 125 7.06 14.75 -2.97
CA THR A 125 7.53 15.85 -2.13
C THR A 125 7.06 15.73 -0.69
N ASN A 126 7.84 16.32 0.24
CA ASN A 126 7.50 16.39 1.67
C ASN A 126 7.23 15.02 2.31
N THR A 127 7.93 13.97 1.90
CA THR A 127 7.76 12.64 2.49
C THR A 127 9.10 11.99 2.78
N THR A 128 9.19 11.31 3.93
CA THR A 128 10.33 10.48 4.28
C THR A 128 9.91 9.37 5.23
N GLY A 129 10.20 8.11 4.92
CA GLY A 129 9.85 6.96 5.73
C GLY A 129 9.50 5.73 4.89
N ALA A 130 9.07 4.66 5.57
CA ALA A 130 8.67 3.41 4.94
C ALA A 130 7.60 3.64 3.87
N ASN A 131 7.77 3.02 2.71
CA ASN A 131 6.90 3.14 1.56
C ASN A 131 6.40 1.77 1.05
N ALA A 132 5.28 1.79 0.33
CA ALA A 132 4.71 0.62 -0.31
C ALA A 132 3.84 1.04 -1.50
N PHE A 133 3.83 0.23 -2.55
CA PHE A 133 2.90 0.36 -3.67
C PHE A 133 1.64 -0.48 -3.41
N ASP A 134 0.47 0.09 -3.71
CA ASP A 134 -0.80 -0.63 -3.71
C ASP A 134 -1.31 -0.76 -5.15
N THR A 135 -1.30 -1.99 -5.64
CA THR A 135 -1.70 -2.33 -7.02
C THR A 135 -3.19 -2.14 -7.28
N ALA A 136 -4.05 -2.27 -6.26
CA ALA A 136 -5.49 -2.12 -6.43
C ALA A 136 -5.89 -0.64 -6.54
N THR A 137 -5.23 0.23 -5.78
CA THR A 137 -5.52 1.68 -5.80
C THR A 137 -4.59 2.47 -6.73
N GLN A 138 -3.56 1.82 -7.29
CA GLN A 138 -2.51 2.45 -8.09
C GLN A 138 -1.94 3.68 -7.36
N SER A 139 -1.45 3.45 -6.15
CA SER A 139 -0.95 4.50 -5.25
C SER A 139 0.37 4.07 -4.60
N VAL A 140 1.33 5.00 -4.53
CA VAL A 140 2.49 4.87 -3.64
C VAL A 140 2.12 5.50 -2.31
N ALA A 141 2.22 4.74 -1.24
CA ALA A 141 1.99 5.20 0.12
C ALA A 141 3.31 5.40 0.85
N TYR A 142 3.33 6.36 1.78
CA TYR A 142 4.41 6.62 2.70
C TYR A 142 3.88 6.75 4.13
N ALA A 143 4.49 6.03 5.07
CA ALA A 143 4.36 6.32 6.50
C ALA A 143 5.44 7.34 6.87
N SER A 144 5.16 8.62 6.59
CA SER A 144 6.14 9.70 6.67
C SER A 144 6.42 10.08 8.13
N SER A 145 7.67 10.00 8.58
CA SER A 145 8.08 10.41 9.94
C SER A 145 8.78 11.77 9.92
N GLU A 146 8.34 12.70 10.76
CA GLU A 146 9.02 13.98 10.96
C GLU A 146 10.18 13.81 11.95
N TYR A 147 11.40 14.20 11.55
CA TYR A 147 12.62 13.96 12.34
C TYR A 147 12.60 14.65 13.73
N SER A 148 12.09 15.88 13.81
CA SER A 148 12.12 16.69 15.03
C SER A 148 11.13 16.20 16.09
N SER A 149 9.90 15.90 15.67
CA SER A 149 8.80 15.54 16.56
C SER A 149 8.61 14.03 16.70
N GLY A 150 9.12 13.24 15.76
CA GLY A 150 8.81 11.83 15.60
C GLY A 150 7.37 11.58 15.14
N ASN A 151 6.58 12.61 14.82
CA ASN A 151 5.19 12.46 14.40
C ASN A 151 5.11 11.75 13.05
N ILE A 152 4.12 10.87 12.90
CA ILE A 152 3.93 10.10 11.68
C ILE A 152 2.69 10.61 10.94
N THR A 153 2.84 10.84 9.64
CA THR A 153 1.76 11.15 8.71
C THR A 153 1.72 10.11 7.62
N PHE A 154 0.59 9.44 7.46
CA PHE A 154 0.36 8.56 6.33
C PHE A 154 -0.01 9.40 5.10
N LYS A 155 0.71 9.21 3.98
CA LYS A 155 0.51 9.96 2.74
C LYS A 155 0.38 9.01 1.57
N ARG A 156 -0.47 9.35 0.60
CA ARG A 156 -0.57 8.62 -0.66
C ARG A 156 -0.41 9.54 -1.84
N PHE A 157 0.25 9.04 -2.87
CA PHE A 157 0.55 9.80 -4.08
C PHE A 157 0.06 9.06 -5.32
N ASN A 158 -0.20 9.81 -6.38
CA ASN A 158 -0.34 9.26 -7.72
C ASN A 158 1.06 8.96 -8.27
N PRO A 159 1.37 7.70 -8.62
CA PRO A 159 2.71 7.31 -9.09
C PRO A 159 3.10 7.97 -10.42
N ASN A 160 2.13 8.33 -11.26
CA ASN A 160 2.39 8.91 -12.58
C ASN A 160 2.57 10.43 -12.53
N THR A 161 1.81 11.11 -11.67
CA THR A 161 1.82 12.59 -11.59
C THR A 161 2.58 13.13 -10.39
N PHE A 162 3.02 12.27 -9.47
CA PHE A 162 3.67 12.61 -8.20
C PHE A 162 2.83 13.48 -7.25
N LEU A 163 1.56 13.73 -7.59
CA LEU A 163 0.66 14.55 -6.78
C LEU A 163 0.18 13.79 -5.55
N LEU A 164 0.13 14.47 -4.41
CA LEU A 164 -0.45 13.98 -3.17
C LEU A 164 -1.96 13.76 -3.37
N LYS A 165 -2.43 12.53 -3.14
CA LYS A 165 -3.85 12.17 -3.13
C LYS A 165 -4.48 12.51 -1.79
N ASP A 166 -3.84 12.09 -0.70
CA ASP A 166 -4.30 12.33 0.67
C ASP A 166 -3.16 12.25 1.68
N SER A 167 -3.43 12.79 2.87
CA SER A 167 -2.50 12.86 3.98
C SER A 167 -3.27 12.82 5.30
N THR A 168 -2.93 11.87 6.18
CA THR A 168 -3.60 11.65 7.45
C THR A 168 -2.57 11.50 8.57
N PRO A 169 -2.57 12.37 9.60
CA PRO A 169 -1.76 12.17 10.80
C PRO A 169 -2.13 10.86 11.50
N ILE A 170 -1.13 10.14 12.00
CA ILE A 170 -1.33 8.92 12.78
C ILE A 170 -1.11 9.25 14.27
N PRO A 171 -2.19 9.46 15.05
CA PRO A 171 -2.07 9.87 16.44
C PRO A 171 -1.52 8.73 17.31
N ASN A 172 -0.90 9.09 18.44
CA ASN A 172 -0.43 8.15 19.47
C ASN A 172 0.63 7.13 18.99
N VAL A 173 1.27 7.39 17.85
CA VAL A 173 2.40 6.63 17.32
C VAL A 173 3.48 7.62 16.92
N GLN A 174 4.71 7.36 17.34
CA GLN A 174 5.86 8.21 17.06
C GLN A 174 7.11 7.36 16.75
N GLY A 175 8.12 8.02 16.20
CA GLY A 175 9.42 7.45 15.87
C GLY A 175 9.67 7.36 14.37
N SER A 176 10.73 6.65 14.00
CA SER A 176 11.01 6.35 12.60
C SER A 176 10.16 5.19 12.10
N THR A 177 9.86 5.18 10.81
CA THR A 177 9.16 4.08 10.14
C THR A 177 10.18 3.24 9.35
N ARG A 178 10.04 1.91 9.38
CA ARG A 178 11.07 1.00 8.83
C ARG A 178 10.61 0.20 7.63
N SER A 179 9.49 -0.49 7.76
CA SER A 179 8.97 -1.37 6.71
C SER A 179 7.48 -1.12 6.55
N MET A 180 7.00 -1.17 5.30
CA MET A 180 5.59 -1.09 4.99
C MET A 180 5.25 -2.12 3.91
N THR A 181 4.03 -2.63 3.97
CA THR A 181 3.47 -3.47 2.92
C THR A 181 2.02 -3.06 2.67
N SER A 182 1.54 -3.27 1.45
CA SER A 182 0.13 -3.12 1.10
C SER A 182 -0.57 -4.47 1.26
N CYS A 183 -1.72 -4.48 1.96
CA CYS A 183 -2.66 -5.59 1.93
C CYS A 183 -3.66 -5.48 0.76
N GLY A 184 -3.51 -4.46 -0.09
CA GLY A 184 -4.37 -4.14 -1.23
C GLY A 184 -5.65 -3.39 -0.84
N ALA A 185 -6.27 -2.76 -1.83
CA ALA A 185 -7.54 -2.03 -1.70
C ALA A 185 -7.53 -0.95 -0.60
N GLY A 186 -6.44 -0.19 -0.51
CA GLY A 186 -6.29 0.91 0.44
C GLY A 186 -5.92 0.45 1.85
N CYS A 187 -5.45 -0.79 1.99
CA CYS A 187 -4.96 -1.37 3.23
C CYS A 187 -3.42 -1.40 3.24
N TYR A 188 -2.82 -0.95 4.32
CA TYR A 188 -1.38 -0.88 4.52
C TYR A 188 -1.03 -1.26 5.95
N ALA A 189 0.10 -1.93 6.13
CA ALA A 189 0.68 -2.19 7.45
C ALA A 189 2.12 -1.73 7.47
N PHE A 190 2.51 -0.96 8.48
CA PHE A 190 3.89 -0.51 8.66
C PHE A 190 4.37 -0.65 10.11
N THR A 191 5.67 -0.71 10.28
CA THR A 191 6.33 -0.80 11.60
C THR A 191 7.01 0.50 11.98
N THR A 192 6.97 0.81 13.28
CA THR A 192 7.68 1.94 13.86
C THR A 192 8.81 1.51 14.77
N TYR A 193 9.77 2.41 14.95
CA TYR A 193 10.91 2.26 15.83
C TYR A 193 11.17 3.57 16.56
N SER A 194 11.27 3.50 17.88
CA SER A 194 11.66 4.63 18.72
C SER A 194 12.61 4.15 19.83
N TYR A 195 13.69 4.88 20.04
CA TYR A 195 14.67 4.63 21.09
C TYR A 195 14.67 5.79 22.07
N ASN A 196 14.37 5.50 23.34
CA ASN A 196 14.46 6.48 24.40
C ASN A 196 15.84 6.39 25.07
N TYR A 197 16.67 7.41 24.84
CA TYR A 197 18.03 7.49 25.41
C TYR A 197 18.04 7.66 26.93
N SER A 198 17.01 8.25 27.52
CA SER A 198 16.93 8.45 28.97
C SER A 198 16.59 7.15 29.71
N THR A 199 15.78 6.28 29.11
CA THR A 199 15.37 5.00 29.74
C THR A 199 16.08 3.79 29.14
N ASN A 200 16.86 3.94 28.08
CA ASN A 200 17.42 2.85 27.26
C ASN A 200 16.36 1.82 26.81
N VAL A 201 15.15 2.30 26.50
CA VAL A 201 14.05 1.44 26.04
C VAL A 201 13.82 1.65 24.56
N THR A 202 13.80 0.55 23.81
CA THR A 202 13.33 0.51 22.44
C THR A 202 11.86 0.15 22.42
N THR A 203 11.05 0.95 21.71
CA THR A 203 9.64 0.65 21.44
C THR A 203 9.39 0.61 19.94
N GLY A 204 8.39 -0.18 19.55
CA GLY A 204 7.93 -0.25 18.17
C GLY A 204 6.48 -0.68 18.14
N LYS A 205 5.73 -0.20 17.14
CA LYS A 205 4.33 -0.56 16.93
C LYS A 205 4.15 -1.09 15.51
N ILE A 206 3.19 -1.99 15.36
CA ILE A 206 2.62 -2.30 14.05
C ILE A 206 1.39 -1.42 13.90
N VAL A 207 1.35 -0.63 12.83
CA VAL A 207 0.23 0.25 12.50
C VAL A 207 -0.43 -0.27 11.24
N ILE A 208 -1.74 -0.47 11.29
CA ILE A 208 -2.55 -0.83 10.13
C ILE A 208 -3.39 0.39 9.76
N VAL A 209 -3.20 0.88 8.55
CA VAL A 209 -4.03 1.91 7.94
C VAL A 209 -4.91 1.24 6.92
N LYS A 210 -6.21 1.43 7.05
CA LYS A 210 -7.18 0.93 6.09
C LYS A 210 -8.10 2.08 5.73
N ASP A 211 -8.27 2.30 4.43
CA ASP A 211 -9.30 3.20 3.96
C ASP A 211 -10.63 2.84 4.60
N LYS A 212 -11.34 3.87 5.07
CA LYS A 212 -12.80 3.81 5.13
C LYS A 212 -13.33 3.85 3.70
N SER A 213 -12.95 2.90 2.86
CA SER A 213 -13.90 2.48 1.83
C SER A 213 -15.14 2.04 2.58
N LEU A 214 -16.31 2.19 2.00
CA LEU A 214 -17.49 1.46 2.43
C LEU A 214 -17.06 0.00 2.51
N ALA A 215 -16.63 -0.42 3.70
CA ALA A 215 -16.62 -1.81 4.01
C ALA A 215 -18.03 -2.22 3.63
N VAL A 216 -18.14 -3.20 2.74
CA VAL A 216 -19.16 -4.19 2.96
C VAL A 216 -18.85 -4.75 4.36
N GLU A 217 -19.24 -4.01 5.40
CA GLU A 217 -19.55 -4.50 6.73
C GLU A 217 -20.77 -5.39 6.51
N ASN A 218 -20.57 -6.52 5.85
CA ASN A 218 -21.62 -7.49 5.59
C ASN A 218 -21.00 -8.85 5.30
N LEU A 219 -20.05 -9.24 6.15
CA LEU A 219 -19.70 -10.65 6.27
C LEU A 219 -19.67 -11.17 7.70
N LEU A 220 -19.73 -10.33 8.76
CA LEU A 220 -19.74 -10.83 10.15
C LEU A 220 -20.63 -10.07 11.15
N LYS A 221 -21.70 -9.40 10.70
CA LYS A 221 -22.88 -9.13 11.56
C LYS A 221 -24.16 -9.27 10.73
N SER A 222 -24.93 -10.30 11.06
CA SER A 222 -26.31 -10.53 10.61
C SER A 222 -27.16 -9.28 10.85
N ASN A 223 -27.49 -8.55 9.79
CA ASN A 223 -28.70 -7.72 9.68
C ASN A 223 -29.09 -7.72 8.19
N LYS A 224 -29.65 -8.84 7.73
CA LYS A 224 -30.13 -8.99 6.34
C LYS A 224 -31.28 -8.03 6.11
N ILE A 225 -31.06 -7.02 5.27
CA ILE A 225 -32.13 -6.30 4.61
C ILE A 225 -32.35 -7.05 3.29
N THR A 226 -33.59 -7.48 3.03
CA THR A 226 -33.96 -8.10 1.75
C THR A 226 -35.10 -7.32 1.12
N VAL A 227 -34.94 -6.98 -0.15
CA VAL A 227 -35.96 -6.28 -0.93
C VAL A 227 -36.51 -7.20 -2.01
N TYR A 228 -37.81 -7.45 -2.00
CA TYR A 228 -38.46 -8.38 -2.92
C TYR A 228 -39.88 -7.95 -3.31
N PRO A 229 -40.40 -8.38 -4.47
CA PRO A 229 -39.68 -9.10 -5.53
C PRO A 229 -38.63 -8.21 -6.20
N ASN A 230 -37.55 -8.81 -6.68
CA ASN A 230 -36.56 -8.14 -7.53
C ASN A 230 -36.09 -9.15 -8.60
N PRO A 231 -36.46 -9.00 -9.88
CA PRO A 231 -37.18 -7.87 -10.47
C PRO A 231 -38.64 -7.69 -10.00
N ALA A 232 -39.09 -6.45 -9.89
CA ALA A 232 -40.39 -6.05 -9.35
C ALA A 232 -41.35 -5.56 -10.45
N SER A 233 -42.65 -5.80 -10.27
CA SER A 233 -43.69 -5.33 -11.20
C SER A 233 -44.47 -4.15 -10.64
N ASN A 234 -45.21 -4.34 -9.54
CA ASN A 234 -46.10 -3.31 -9.01
C ASN A 234 -45.76 -2.89 -7.59
N HIS A 235 -45.08 -3.74 -6.82
CA HIS A 235 -44.76 -3.45 -5.43
C HIS A 235 -43.35 -3.91 -5.07
N LEU A 236 -42.80 -3.30 -4.03
CA LEU A 236 -41.58 -3.71 -3.33
C LEU A 236 -41.88 -3.92 -1.86
N LYS A 237 -41.31 -4.97 -1.27
CA LYS A 237 -41.32 -5.23 0.16
C LYS A 237 -39.91 -5.15 0.69
N ILE A 238 -39.76 -4.58 1.88
CA ILE A 238 -38.50 -4.54 2.61
C ILE A 238 -38.66 -5.40 3.86
N ASP A 239 -37.94 -6.51 3.91
CA ASP A 239 -37.83 -7.34 5.10
C ASP A 239 -36.49 -7.08 5.79
N SER A 240 -36.57 -6.64 7.04
CA SER A 240 -35.47 -6.10 7.82
C SER A 240 -35.89 -5.93 9.28
N ASP A 241 -34.98 -6.23 10.21
CA ASP A 241 -35.12 -5.90 11.64
C ASP A 241 -34.81 -4.43 11.95
N LYS A 242 -34.30 -3.67 10.97
CA LYS A 242 -33.98 -2.25 11.13
C LYS A 242 -35.20 -1.36 10.97
N LYS A 243 -35.23 -0.30 11.77
CA LYS A 243 -36.15 0.84 11.60
C LYS A 243 -35.49 1.92 10.75
N PHE A 244 -36.24 2.46 9.80
CA PHE A 244 -35.78 3.49 8.89
C PHE A 244 -36.41 4.85 9.23
N ILE A 245 -35.66 5.92 9.01
CA ILE A 245 -36.17 7.30 9.09
C ILE A 245 -36.46 7.86 7.69
N GLU A 246 -35.82 7.31 6.66
CA GLU A 246 -35.96 7.77 5.29
C GLU A 246 -35.76 6.61 4.32
N ILE A 247 -36.63 6.50 3.32
CA ILE A 247 -36.51 5.55 2.21
C ILE A 247 -36.78 6.29 0.92
N LYS A 248 -35.86 6.21 -0.04
CA LYS A 248 -35.93 6.91 -1.33
C LYS A 248 -35.62 5.96 -2.48
N LEU A 249 -36.33 6.12 -3.58
CA LEU A 249 -36.02 5.48 -4.85
C LEU A 249 -35.41 6.52 -5.79
N SER A 250 -34.24 6.24 -6.34
CA SER A 250 -33.56 7.10 -7.31
C SER A 250 -33.29 6.39 -8.63
N ASP A 251 -33.16 7.16 -9.70
CA ASP A 251 -32.57 6.67 -10.96
C ASP A 251 -31.03 6.59 -10.85
N TYR A 252 -30.37 6.12 -11.91
CA TYR A 252 -28.91 6.00 -11.97
C TYR A 252 -28.18 7.34 -12.13
N SER A 253 -28.91 8.40 -12.47
CA SER A 253 -28.40 9.78 -12.52
C SER A 253 -28.47 10.48 -11.16
N GLY A 254 -29.02 9.81 -10.13
CA GLY A 254 -29.14 10.34 -8.77
C GLY A 254 -30.41 11.17 -8.53
N ASN A 255 -31.33 11.24 -9.50
CA ASN A 255 -32.59 11.95 -9.30
C ASN A 255 -33.52 11.09 -8.43
N ILE A 256 -34.12 11.72 -7.41
CA ILE A 256 -35.09 11.05 -6.56
C ILE A 256 -36.43 10.94 -7.32
N ILE A 257 -36.81 9.70 -7.61
CA ILE A 257 -38.04 9.35 -8.33
C ILE A 257 -39.22 9.27 -7.36
N LYS A 258 -38.99 8.73 -6.16
CA LYS A 258 -40.04 8.61 -5.13
C LYS A 258 -39.44 8.62 -3.73
N THR A 259 -40.10 9.30 -2.81
CA THR A 259 -39.85 9.16 -1.37
C THR A 259 -40.92 8.25 -0.79
N LEU A 260 -40.51 7.25 -0.02
CA LEU A 260 -41.37 6.21 0.52
C LEU A 260 -41.55 6.43 2.03
N ASP A 261 -42.73 6.08 2.56
CA ASP A 261 -42.99 6.21 4.00
C ASP A 261 -42.21 5.13 4.77
N ALA A 262 -41.25 5.55 5.59
CA ALA A 262 -40.39 4.65 6.34
C ALA A 262 -41.12 3.80 7.41
N LYS A 263 -42.41 4.06 7.67
CA LYS A 263 -43.27 3.24 8.54
C LYS A 263 -43.87 2.03 7.84
N GLU A 264 -44.00 2.09 6.51
CA GLU A 264 -44.58 1.02 5.71
C GLU A 264 -43.53 -0.05 5.36
N LYS A 265 -43.99 -1.28 5.10
CA LYS A 265 -43.13 -2.40 4.68
C LYS A 265 -43.34 -2.81 3.22
N GLU A 266 -44.39 -2.30 2.58
CA GLU A 266 -44.76 -2.56 1.20
C GLU A 266 -45.03 -1.25 0.48
N PHE A 267 -44.48 -1.11 -0.73
CA PHE A 267 -44.45 0.13 -1.48
C PHE A 267 -44.93 -0.08 -2.90
N ASP A 268 -45.91 0.71 -3.30
CA ASP A 268 -46.39 0.73 -4.67
C ASP A 268 -45.40 1.44 -5.61
N ILE A 269 -45.03 0.75 -6.68
CA ILE A 269 -44.15 1.18 -7.75
C ILE A 269 -44.79 0.92 -9.13
N SER A 270 -46.12 0.78 -9.23
CA SER A 270 -46.80 0.61 -10.51
C SER A 270 -46.58 1.79 -11.45
N ASN A 271 -46.45 2.99 -10.90
CA ASN A 271 -46.41 4.27 -11.63
C ASN A 271 -45.00 4.71 -12.05
N ILE A 272 -43.99 3.84 -11.92
CA ILE A 272 -42.63 4.09 -12.44
C ILE A 272 -42.37 3.25 -13.69
N SER A 273 -41.64 3.82 -14.63
CA SER A 273 -41.25 3.14 -15.87
C SER A 273 -40.37 1.91 -15.60
N SER A 274 -40.37 0.95 -16.51
CA SER A 274 -39.43 -0.18 -16.50
C SER A 274 -37.99 0.33 -16.54
N GLY A 275 -37.10 -0.21 -15.70
CA GLY A 275 -35.73 0.27 -15.62
C GLY A 275 -34.97 -0.19 -14.38
N ASN A 276 -33.72 0.26 -14.28
CA ASN A 276 -32.88 0.04 -13.11
C ASN A 276 -32.97 1.26 -12.18
N TYR A 277 -33.19 1.00 -10.90
CA TYR A 277 -33.30 2.01 -9.85
C TYR A 277 -32.42 1.65 -8.65
N LEU A 278 -32.14 2.64 -7.81
CA LEU A 278 -31.48 2.46 -6.53
C LEU A 278 -32.45 2.81 -5.40
N LEU A 279 -32.64 1.89 -4.46
CA LEU A 279 -33.40 2.10 -3.23
C LEU A 279 -32.43 2.47 -2.12
N ILE A 280 -32.46 3.72 -1.68
CA ILE A 280 -31.60 4.29 -0.65
C ILE A 280 -32.41 4.36 0.65
N MET A 281 -31.93 3.68 1.69
CA MET A 281 -32.55 3.61 3.01
C MET A 281 -31.62 4.21 4.05
N THR A 282 -32.12 5.10 4.89
CA THR A 282 -31.39 5.66 6.03
C THR A 282 -32.02 5.16 7.33
N ASP A 283 -31.23 4.50 8.18
CA ASP A 283 -31.69 3.99 9.47
C ASP A 283 -31.73 5.08 10.56
N ILE A 284 -32.34 4.76 11.71
CA ILE A 284 -32.42 5.67 12.87
C ILE A 284 -31.06 6.13 13.42
N ASN A 285 -29.96 5.45 13.06
CA ASN A 285 -28.60 5.80 13.44
C ASN A 285 -27.87 6.59 12.34
N ASN A 286 -28.60 7.10 11.33
CA ASN A 286 -28.10 7.78 10.15
C ASN A 286 -27.21 6.93 9.22
N ASN A 287 -27.21 5.60 9.34
CA ASN A 287 -26.51 4.74 8.39
C ASN A 287 -27.32 4.61 7.10
N LYS A 288 -26.65 4.74 5.96
CA LYS A 288 -27.25 4.57 4.64
C LYS A 288 -27.00 3.17 4.10
N THR A 289 -28.02 2.55 3.53
CA THR A 289 -27.95 1.27 2.80
C THR A 289 -28.61 1.45 1.43
N THR A 290 -28.01 0.88 0.39
CA THR A 290 -28.50 1.01 -0.99
C THR A 290 -28.72 -0.37 -1.61
N GLU A 291 -29.90 -0.60 -2.17
CA GLU A 291 -30.27 -1.84 -2.86
C GLU A 291 -30.62 -1.55 -4.33
N LYS A 292 -30.16 -2.40 -5.25
CA LYS A 292 -30.49 -2.28 -6.68
C LYS A 292 -31.87 -2.88 -6.94
N ILE A 293 -32.74 -2.12 -7.61
CA ILE A 293 -34.09 -2.56 -7.99
C ILE A 293 -34.22 -2.63 -9.51
N ILE A 294 -34.75 -3.73 -10.01
CA ILE A 294 -35.08 -3.91 -11.42
C ILE A 294 -36.60 -3.85 -11.56
N LYS A 295 -37.14 -2.79 -12.16
CA LYS A 295 -38.57 -2.66 -12.49
C LYS A 295 -38.83 -3.26 -13.86
N LYS A 296 -39.75 -4.22 -13.93
CA LYS A 296 -40.28 -4.76 -15.20
C LYS A 296 -41.27 -3.83 -15.85
#